data_AF-A0A922SI03-F1
#
_entry.id   AF-A0A922SI03-F1
#
_cell.length_a   1.000
_cell.length_b   1.000
_cell.length_c   1.000
_cell.angle_alpha   90.00
_cell.angle_beta   90.00
_cell.angle_gamma   90.00
#
_symmetry.space_group_name_H-M   'P 1'
#
loop_
_entity.id
_entity.type
_entity.pdbx_description
1 polymer ?
#
loop_
_entity_poly.entity_id
_entity_poly.type
_entity_poly.pdbx_seq_one_letter_code
_entity_poly.pdbx_strand_id
1 'polypeptide(L)'
;MIDKIQANVEEVKKKHSAILSAPQSDEKTKHELEDLMADVKKTANKVRGKLKHIEQNIEQEEHSNKSSADLRIRKTQHSTLSRKFVEVMTEYNRTQTDYRDRCKSRIQRQLEITGRATTDDELEEMLEQGNSAVFTQGIIMETQQAKQTLADIEARHADIIKLETSIRELHDMFMDMAMLVESQGEMIDRIEYHVEHAVDYVQTATQDTKKALKYQSKARRVSDHFNEDSFFTNLFLFCFSLSLVRLPSSLRHCDSILFHCV
;
A
#
# COMPACT_ATOMS: atom_id res chain seq x y z
N MET A 1 2.32 -3.37 -11.04
CA MET A 1 3.56 -2.60 -11.35
C MET A 1 4.69 -3.03 -10.44
N ILE A 2 4.48 -3.07 -9.12
CA ILE A 2 5.46 -3.63 -8.17
C ILE A 2 5.79 -5.09 -8.52
N ASP A 3 4.80 -5.90 -8.88
CA ASP A 3 5.05 -7.30 -9.30
C ASP A 3 5.89 -7.40 -10.59
N LYS A 4 5.81 -6.40 -11.48
CA LYS A 4 6.69 -6.34 -12.66
C LYS A 4 8.13 -6.08 -12.23
N ILE A 5 8.35 -5.20 -11.26
CA ILE A 5 9.69 -4.97 -10.71
C ILE A 5 10.20 -6.28 -10.11
N GLN A 6 9.41 -6.94 -9.27
CA GLN A 6 9.78 -8.22 -8.67
C GLN A 6 10.15 -9.28 -9.71
N ALA A 7 9.36 -9.43 -10.78
CA ALA A 7 9.68 -10.34 -11.87
C ALA A 7 11.01 -9.97 -12.58
N ASN A 8 11.22 -8.68 -12.83
CA ASN A 8 12.47 -8.21 -13.44
C ASN A 8 13.68 -8.44 -12.52
N VAL A 9 13.54 -8.28 -11.21
CA VAL A 9 14.61 -8.57 -10.24
C VAL A 9 15.03 -10.04 -10.32
N GLU A 10 14.07 -10.96 -10.43
CA GLU A 10 14.38 -12.39 -10.60
C GLU A 10 15.08 -12.68 -11.94
N GLU A 11 14.70 -12.00 -13.02
CA GLU A 11 15.42 -12.13 -14.30
C GLU A 11 16.83 -11.53 -14.23
N VAL A 12 17.01 -10.40 -13.54
CA VAL A 12 18.33 -9.80 -13.29
C VAL A 12 19.24 -10.79 -12.55
N LYS A 13 18.74 -11.47 -11.50
CA LYS A 13 19.49 -12.53 -10.80
C LYS A 13 19.97 -13.63 -11.74
N LYS A 14 19.09 -14.10 -12.63
CA LYS A 14 19.43 -15.15 -13.61
C LYS A 14 20.51 -14.68 -14.60
N LYS A 15 20.38 -13.46 -15.12
CA LYS A 15 21.35 -12.88 -16.06
C LYS A 15 22.71 -12.66 -15.40
N HIS A 16 22.73 -12.12 -14.19
CA HIS A 16 23.94 -12.01 -13.37
C HIS A 16 24.64 -13.37 -13.18
N SER A 17 23.88 -14.42 -12.85
CA SER A 17 24.44 -15.76 -12.72
C SER A 17 24.99 -16.31 -14.05
N ALA A 18 24.32 -16.05 -15.17
CA ALA A 18 24.76 -16.47 -16.49
C ALA A 18 26.04 -15.76 -16.95
N ILE A 19 26.18 -14.46 -16.65
CA ILE A 19 27.37 -13.68 -16.97
C ILE A 19 28.58 -14.18 -16.18
N LEU A 20 28.39 -14.62 -14.92
CA LEU A 20 29.48 -15.16 -14.09
C LEU A 20 29.80 -16.62 -14.39
N SER A 21 28.94 -17.39 -15.06
CA SER A 21 29.25 -18.78 -15.39
C SER A 21 30.14 -18.91 -16.63
N ALA A 22 30.16 -17.91 -17.52
CA ALA A 22 30.96 -17.90 -18.73
C ALA A 22 32.22 -17.01 -18.59
N PRO A 23 33.40 -17.42 -19.11
CA PRO A 23 34.59 -16.56 -19.18
C PRO A 23 34.44 -15.40 -20.18
N GLN A 24 33.71 -15.64 -21.28
CA GLN A 24 33.27 -14.60 -22.20
C GLN A 24 31.74 -14.58 -22.18
N SER A 25 31.19 -13.57 -21.51
CA SER A 25 29.76 -13.33 -21.49
C SER A 25 29.27 -12.95 -22.89
N ASP A 26 28.19 -13.58 -23.34
CA ASP A 26 27.51 -13.23 -24.58
C ASP A 26 27.01 -11.77 -24.52
N GLU A 27 27.35 -10.97 -25.53
CA GLU A 27 27.02 -9.54 -25.59
C GLU A 27 25.51 -9.31 -25.55
N LYS A 28 24.74 -10.25 -26.12
CA LYS A 28 23.28 -10.24 -26.04
C LYS A 28 22.78 -10.36 -24.59
N THR A 29 23.41 -11.20 -23.77
CA THR A 29 23.02 -11.36 -22.35
C THR A 29 23.30 -10.09 -21.55
N LYS A 30 24.40 -9.39 -21.86
CA LYS A 30 24.71 -8.08 -21.27
C LYS A 30 23.68 -7.02 -21.65
N HIS A 31 23.32 -6.95 -22.93
CA HIS A 31 22.32 -6.00 -23.41
C HIS A 31 20.95 -6.25 -22.77
N GLU A 32 20.51 -7.52 -22.68
CA GLU A 32 19.27 -7.88 -21.99
C GLU A 32 19.29 -7.53 -20.49
N LEU A 33 20.45 -7.62 -19.83
CA LEU A 33 20.60 -7.18 -18.44
C LEU A 33 20.45 -5.66 -18.31
N GLU A 34 21.09 -4.89 -19.19
CA GLU A 34 20.98 -3.42 -19.20
C GLU A 34 19.53 -2.97 -19.42
N ASP A 35 18.83 -3.62 -20.34
CA ASP A 35 17.41 -3.37 -20.59
C ASP A 35 16.56 -3.65 -19.34
N LEU A 36 16.79 -4.77 -18.66
CA LEU A 36 16.08 -5.12 -17.42
C LEU A 36 16.35 -4.09 -16.31
N MET A 37 17.60 -3.66 -16.12
CA MET A 37 17.97 -2.63 -15.14
C MET A 37 17.29 -1.29 -15.45
N ALA A 38 17.29 -0.87 -16.71
CA ALA A 38 16.60 0.34 -17.15
C ALA A 38 15.08 0.24 -16.92
N ASP A 39 14.49 -0.93 -17.17
CA ASP A 39 13.07 -1.17 -16.96
C ASP A 39 12.68 -1.20 -15.47
N VAL A 40 13.53 -1.77 -14.61
CA VAL A 40 13.40 -1.69 -13.13
C VAL A 40 13.41 -0.23 -12.69
N LYS A 41 14.43 0.54 -13.09
CA LYS A 41 14.55 1.97 -12.77
C LYS A 41 13.33 2.76 -13.22
N LYS A 42 12.89 2.58 -14.47
CA LYS A 42 11.73 3.29 -15.04
C LYS A 42 10.44 2.93 -14.31
N THR A 43 10.25 1.67 -13.97
CA THR A 43 9.04 1.21 -13.29
C THR A 43 9.04 1.65 -11.83
N ALA A 44 10.18 1.59 -11.13
CA ALA A 44 10.35 2.07 -9.76
C ALA A 44 10.03 3.56 -9.65
N ASN A 45 10.55 4.40 -10.56
CA ASN A 45 10.25 5.83 -10.59
C ASN A 45 8.75 6.13 -10.79
N LYS A 46 8.07 5.35 -11.63
CA LYS A 46 6.61 5.47 -11.80
C LYS A 46 5.84 5.06 -10.55
N VAL A 47 6.25 3.99 -9.87
CA VAL A 47 5.62 3.57 -8.61
C VAL A 47 5.83 4.65 -7.55
N ARG A 48 7.06 5.14 -7.37
CA ARG A 48 7.39 6.25 -6.47
C ARG A 48 6.51 7.48 -6.72
N GLY A 49 6.40 7.92 -7.97
CA GLY A 49 5.55 9.08 -8.32
C GLY A 49 4.07 8.86 -7.99
N LYS A 50 3.55 7.64 -8.21
CA LYS A 50 2.17 7.31 -7.85
C LYS A 50 1.94 7.26 -6.35
N LEU A 51 2.88 6.73 -5.58
CA LEU A 51 2.79 6.71 -4.10
C LEU A 51 2.78 8.13 -3.55
N LYS A 52 3.73 8.98 -3.97
CA LYS A 52 3.77 10.41 -3.59
C LYS A 52 2.47 11.15 -3.95
N HIS A 53 1.86 10.85 -5.09
CA HIS A 53 0.58 11.46 -5.46
C HIS A 53 -0.58 11.00 -4.56
N ILE A 54 -0.62 9.72 -4.17
CA ILE A 54 -1.63 9.21 -3.24
C ILE A 54 -1.47 9.87 -1.86
N GLU A 55 -0.24 10.01 -1.38
CA GLU A 55 0.07 10.70 -0.12
C GLU A 55 -0.43 12.16 -0.12
N GLN A 56 -0.09 12.94 -1.15
CA GLN A 56 -0.57 14.33 -1.28
C GLN A 56 -2.10 14.44 -1.26
N ASN A 57 -2.79 13.50 -1.92
CA ASN A 57 -4.25 13.46 -1.91
C ASN A 57 -4.81 13.12 -0.51
N ILE A 58 -4.14 12.24 0.24
CA ILE A 58 -4.50 11.90 1.62
C ILE A 58 -4.36 13.13 2.52
N GLU A 59 -3.22 13.83 2.46
CA GLU A 59 -2.96 15.04 3.25
C GLU A 59 -4.00 16.14 2.95
N GLN A 60 -4.31 16.37 1.67
CA GLN A 60 -5.30 17.37 1.27
C GLN A 60 -6.71 17.05 1.80
N GLU A 61 -7.10 15.78 1.81
CA GLU A 61 -8.40 15.36 2.33
C GLU A 61 -8.47 15.43 3.86
N GLU A 62 -7.38 15.15 4.57
CA GLU A 62 -7.30 15.31 6.03
C GLU A 62 -7.54 16.76 6.45
N HIS A 63 -6.95 17.73 5.74
CA HIS A 63 -7.18 19.15 6.00
C HIS A 63 -8.64 19.58 5.81
N SER A 64 -9.41 18.84 5.00
CA SER A 64 -10.84 19.10 4.80
C SER A 64 -11.75 18.49 5.88
N ASN A 65 -11.19 17.84 6.90
CA ASN A 65 -11.88 17.16 8.01
C ASN A 65 -12.95 16.13 7.58
N LYS A 66 -12.85 15.61 6.34
CA LYS A 66 -13.69 14.55 5.83
C LYS A 66 -13.09 13.19 6.16
N SER A 67 -13.25 12.74 7.40
CA SER A 67 -12.93 11.34 7.77
C SER A 67 -13.97 10.41 7.14
N SER A 68 -13.70 9.99 5.91
CA SER A 68 -14.56 9.08 5.15
C SER A 68 -14.00 7.66 5.14
N ALA A 69 -14.86 6.67 4.91
CA ALA A 69 -14.41 5.29 4.69
C ALA A 69 -13.41 5.20 3.51
N ASP A 70 -13.60 6.05 2.49
CA ASP A 70 -12.75 6.15 1.31
C ASP A 70 -11.34 6.67 1.65
N LEU A 71 -11.22 7.67 2.52
CA LEU A 71 -9.93 8.15 3.04
C LEU A 71 -9.17 7.05 3.81
N ARG A 72 -9.87 6.28 4.66
CA ARG A 72 -9.24 5.16 5.39
C ARG A 72 -8.74 4.08 4.43
N ILE A 73 -9.54 3.72 3.43
CA ILE A 73 -9.14 2.75 2.40
C ILE A 73 -7.89 3.24 1.66
N ARG A 74 -7.86 4.51 1.21
CA ARG A 74 -6.69 5.09 0.55
C ARG A 74 -5.43 5.00 1.41
N LYS A 75 -5.51 5.35 2.70
CA LYS A 75 -4.39 5.26 3.64
C LYS A 75 -3.88 3.84 3.82
N THR A 76 -4.76 2.86 4.03
CA THR A 76 -4.37 1.45 4.16
C THR A 76 -3.72 0.91 2.88
N GLN A 77 -4.26 1.27 1.72
CA GLN A 77 -3.71 0.86 0.42
C GLN A 77 -2.34 1.50 0.20
N HIS A 78 -2.21 2.80 0.47
CA HIS A 78 -0.92 3.51 0.38
C HIS A 78 0.14 2.83 1.24
N SER A 79 -0.21 2.47 2.47
CA SER A 79 0.69 1.77 3.40
C SER A 79 1.13 0.41 2.90
N THR A 80 0.17 -0.44 2.53
CA THR A 80 0.45 -1.79 2.01
C THR A 80 1.34 -1.73 0.77
N LEU A 81 1.05 -0.82 -0.16
CA LEU A 81 1.81 -0.65 -1.40
C LEU A 81 3.21 -0.09 -1.14
N SER A 82 3.36 0.87 -0.21
CA SER A 82 4.66 1.45 0.17
C SER A 82 5.56 0.38 0.77
N ARG A 83 5.06 -0.42 1.72
CA ARG A 83 5.82 -1.51 2.34
C ARG A 83 6.27 -2.53 1.30
N LYS A 84 5.35 -2.99 0.44
CA LYS A 84 5.67 -3.95 -0.62
C LYS A 84 6.68 -3.39 -1.63
N PHE A 85 6.61 -2.10 -1.94
CA PHE A 85 7.58 -1.45 -2.82
C PHE A 85 8.97 -1.42 -2.20
N VAL A 86 9.09 -1.01 -0.94
CA VAL A 86 10.37 -1.00 -0.21
C VAL A 86 10.96 -2.41 -0.13
N GLU A 87 10.15 -3.42 0.18
CA GLU A 87 10.59 -4.83 0.21
C GLU A 87 11.23 -5.27 -1.12
N VAL A 88 10.54 -5.01 -2.24
CA VAL A 88 11.05 -5.39 -3.58
C VAL A 88 12.32 -4.60 -3.94
N MET A 89 12.39 -3.32 -3.59
CA MET A 89 13.59 -2.51 -3.87
C MET A 89 14.78 -2.92 -3.00
N THR A 90 14.55 -3.34 -1.76
CA THR A 90 15.59 -3.89 -0.87
C THR A 90 16.14 -5.20 -1.43
N GLU A 91 15.27 -6.06 -1.95
CA GLU A 91 15.70 -7.30 -2.61
C GLU A 91 16.49 -7.03 -3.90
N TYR A 92 16.10 -6.01 -4.66
CA TYR A 92 16.89 -5.56 -5.81
C TYR A 92 18.27 -5.05 -5.39
N ASN A 93 18.36 -4.22 -4.34
CA ASN A 93 19.65 -3.74 -3.82
C ASN A 93 20.54 -4.90 -3.39
N ARG A 94 19.99 -5.86 -2.64
CA ARG A 94 20.70 -7.08 -2.25
C ARG A 94 21.23 -7.85 -3.45
N THR A 95 20.43 -8.00 -4.50
CA THR A 95 20.85 -8.66 -5.75
C THR A 95 22.04 -7.95 -6.40
N GLN A 96 22.05 -6.61 -6.41
CA GLN A 96 23.14 -5.80 -6.97
C GLN A 96 24.42 -5.96 -6.13
N THR A 97 24.33 -5.87 -4.80
CA THR A 97 25.46 -6.06 -3.89
C THR A 97 26.05 -7.46 -4.00
N ASP A 98 25.21 -8.51 -3.97
CA ASP A 98 25.66 -9.89 -4.12
C ASP A 98 26.41 -10.11 -5.44
N TYR A 99 25.96 -9.48 -6.52
CA TYR A 99 26.64 -9.58 -7.82
C TYR A 99 27.95 -8.79 -7.86
N ARG A 100 28.00 -7.62 -7.23
CA ARG A 100 29.20 -6.80 -7.06
C ARG A 100 30.28 -7.56 -6.31
N ASP A 101 29.94 -8.21 -5.21
CA ASP A 101 30.87 -9.00 -4.41
C ASP A 101 31.41 -10.20 -5.21
N ARG A 102 30.56 -10.88 -5.98
CA ARG A 102 31.00 -11.96 -6.88
C ARG A 102 31.95 -11.47 -7.97
N CYS A 103 31.73 -10.26 -8.51
CA CYS A 103 32.65 -9.65 -9.47
C CYS A 103 34.01 -9.34 -8.80
N LYS A 104 33.99 -8.78 -7.58
CA LYS A 104 35.20 -8.54 -6.77
C LYS A 104 35.98 -9.84 -6.56
N SER A 105 35.33 -10.91 -6.07
CA SER A 105 36.00 -12.20 -5.85
C SER A 105 36.58 -12.80 -7.14
N ARG A 106 35.93 -12.57 -8.30
CA ARG A 106 36.48 -12.99 -9.59
C ARG A 106 37.75 -12.21 -9.97
N ILE A 107 37.74 -10.89 -9.81
CA ILE A 107 38.92 -10.06 -10.07
C ILE A 107 40.08 -10.50 -9.16
N GLN A 108 39.82 -10.71 -7.88
CA GLN A 108 40.83 -11.19 -6.93
C GLN A 108 41.48 -12.50 -7.40
N ARG A 109 40.67 -13.49 -7.78
CA ARG A 109 41.16 -14.78 -8.28
C ARG A 109 41.97 -14.63 -9.57
N GLN A 110 41.56 -13.73 -10.46
CA GLN A 110 42.30 -13.45 -11.70
C GLN A 110 43.66 -12.79 -11.42
N LEU A 111 43.74 -11.88 -10.45
CA LEU A 111 45.00 -11.27 -10.01
C LEU A 111 45.95 -12.32 -9.41
N GLU A 112 45.44 -13.22 -8.59
CA GLU A 112 46.22 -14.34 -8.02
C GLU A 112 46.81 -15.25 -9.10
N ILE A 113 46.06 -15.54 -10.17
CA ILE A 113 46.54 -16.33 -11.32
C ILE A 113 47.70 -15.64 -12.03
N THR A 114 47.69 -14.30 -12.08
CA THR A 114 48.80 -13.51 -12.65
C THR A 114 50.00 -13.36 -11.71
N GLY A 115 49.94 -13.95 -10.52
CA GLY A 115 51.01 -13.90 -9.52
C GLY A 115 50.99 -12.67 -8.63
N ARG A 116 49.93 -11.84 -8.69
CA ARG A 116 49.73 -10.70 -7.81
C ARG A 116 48.76 -11.08 -6.70
N ALA A 117 49.30 -11.43 -5.53
CA ALA A 117 48.48 -11.56 -4.33
C ALA A 117 47.97 -10.17 -3.94
N THR A 118 46.67 -10.04 -3.68
CA THR A 118 46.05 -8.77 -3.29
C THR A 118 45.06 -9.05 -2.17
N THR A 119 45.18 -8.28 -1.09
CA THR A 119 44.25 -8.36 0.04
C THR A 119 42.88 -7.78 -0.35
N ASP A 120 41.84 -8.10 0.44
CA ASP A 120 40.49 -7.61 0.14
C ASP A 120 40.40 -6.07 0.22
N ASP A 121 41.13 -5.47 1.16
CA ASP A 121 41.20 -4.02 1.37
C ASP A 121 41.95 -3.32 0.22
N GLU A 122 43.11 -3.85 -0.19
CA GLU A 122 43.84 -3.32 -1.34
C GLU A 122 43.02 -3.43 -2.63
N LEU A 123 42.28 -4.54 -2.82
CA LEU A 123 41.42 -4.70 -3.99
C LEU A 123 40.27 -3.69 -3.98
N GLU A 124 39.69 -3.42 -2.81
CA GLU A 124 38.65 -2.39 -2.66
C GLU A 124 39.18 -1.00 -3.04
N GLU A 125 40.36 -0.62 -2.54
CA GLU A 125 41.02 0.65 -2.89
C GLU A 125 41.29 0.75 -4.40
N MET A 126 41.72 -0.34 -5.04
CA MET A 126 41.92 -0.39 -6.48
C MET A 126 40.61 -0.19 -7.28
N LEU A 127 39.48 -0.69 -6.76
CA LEU A 127 38.16 -0.48 -7.37
C LEU A 127 37.68 0.97 -7.19
N GLU A 128 37.89 1.57 -6.02
CA GLU A 128 37.49 2.95 -5.71
C GLU A 128 38.23 4.00 -6.55
N GLN A 129 39.49 3.73 -6.92
CA GLN A 129 40.29 4.61 -7.77
C GLN A 129 39.70 4.77 -9.19
N GLY A 130 38.81 3.86 -9.62
CA GLY A 130 38.11 3.92 -10.90
C GLY A 130 39.02 3.82 -12.14
N ASN A 131 40.32 3.57 -11.96
CA ASN A 131 41.30 3.51 -13.02
C ASN A 131 41.65 2.06 -13.37
N SER A 132 41.20 1.58 -14.53
CA SER A 132 41.48 0.22 -14.99
C SER A 132 42.97 -0.08 -15.19
N ALA A 133 43.81 0.95 -15.38
CA ALA A 133 45.25 0.77 -15.49
C ALA A 133 45.90 0.22 -14.20
N VAL A 134 45.27 0.41 -13.04
CA VAL A 134 45.77 -0.08 -11.74
C VAL A 134 45.85 -1.61 -11.71
N PHE A 135 44.99 -2.29 -12.49
CA PHE A 135 45.04 -3.75 -12.68
C PHE A 135 46.13 -4.19 -13.66
N THR A 136 46.51 -3.35 -14.63
CA THR A 136 47.60 -3.64 -15.59
C THR A 136 48.99 -3.49 -14.99
N GLN A 137 49.11 -2.71 -13.90
CA GLN A 137 50.39 -2.38 -13.30
C GLN A 137 51.01 -3.61 -12.62
N GLY A 138 52.12 -4.10 -13.19
CA GLY A 138 52.87 -5.26 -12.69
C GLY A 138 52.53 -6.59 -13.36
N ILE A 139 51.58 -6.64 -14.30
CA ILE A 139 51.29 -7.87 -15.07
C ILE A 139 52.14 -7.90 -16.33
N ILE A 140 53.00 -8.91 -16.47
CA ILE A 140 53.80 -9.13 -17.68
C ILE A 140 52.88 -9.63 -18.81
N MET A 141 52.53 -8.74 -19.75
CA MET A 141 51.60 -9.01 -20.86
C MET A 141 52.18 -9.90 -22.00
N GLU A 142 53.27 -10.62 -21.74
CA GLU A 142 53.96 -11.42 -22.76
C GLU A 142 53.19 -12.68 -23.16
N THR A 143 52.34 -13.20 -22.27
CA THR A 143 51.56 -14.41 -22.54
C THR A 143 50.13 -14.09 -23.01
N GLN A 144 49.60 -14.91 -23.93
CA GLN A 144 48.21 -14.81 -24.36
C GLN A 144 47.23 -15.00 -23.17
N GLN A 145 47.64 -15.80 -22.18
CA GLN A 145 46.88 -16.02 -20.95
C GLN A 145 46.77 -14.73 -20.12
N ALA A 146 47.87 -14.00 -19.91
CA ALA A 146 47.85 -12.73 -19.17
C ALA A 146 46.93 -11.69 -19.85
N LYS A 147 46.95 -11.62 -21.19
CA LYS A 147 46.05 -10.73 -21.96
C LYS A 147 44.58 -11.10 -21.76
N GLN A 148 44.24 -12.39 -21.77
CA GLN A 148 42.87 -12.85 -21.57
C GLN A 148 42.38 -12.58 -20.13
N THR A 149 43.24 -12.80 -19.14
CA THR A 149 42.95 -12.52 -17.74
C THR A 149 42.70 -11.02 -17.52
N LEU A 150 43.52 -10.17 -18.12
CA LEU A 150 43.33 -8.72 -18.02
C LEU A 150 42.00 -8.28 -18.65
N ALA A 151 41.65 -8.81 -19.82
CA ALA A 151 40.38 -8.49 -20.47
C ALA A 151 39.16 -8.92 -19.63
N ASP A 152 39.25 -10.04 -18.90
CA ASP A 152 38.21 -10.45 -17.95
C ASP A 152 38.13 -9.48 -16.76
N ILE A 153 39.27 -9.08 -16.18
CA ILE A 153 39.32 -8.09 -15.09
C ILE A 153 38.68 -6.77 -15.52
N GLU A 154 39.05 -6.24 -16.69
CA GLU A 154 38.48 -5.00 -17.23
C GLU A 154 36.96 -5.11 -17.44
N ALA A 155 36.49 -6.23 -17.99
CA ALA A 155 35.07 -6.47 -18.18
C ALA A 155 34.30 -6.54 -16.85
N ARG A 156 34.86 -7.21 -15.83
CA ARG A 156 34.24 -7.28 -14.49
C ARG A 156 34.25 -5.90 -13.80
N HIS A 157 35.33 -5.14 -13.94
CA HIS A 157 35.42 -3.78 -13.39
C HIS A 157 34.39 -2.84 -14.02
N ALA A 158 34.21 -2.90 -15.34
CA ALA A 158 33.17 -2.15 -16.03
C ALA A 158 31.76 -2.52 -15.54
N ASP A 159 31.51 -3.80 -15.25
CA ASP A 159 30.25 -4.24 -14.65
C ASP A 159 30.09 -3.63 -13.24
N ILE A 160 31.10 -3.66 -12.37
CA ILE A 160 31.06 -3.04 -11.03
C ILE A 160 30.68 -1.56 -11.09
N ILE A 161 31.29 -0.78 -11.98
CA ILE A 161 30.98 0.66 -12.14
C ILE A 161 29.49 0.88 -12.48
N LYS A 162 28.91 0.04 -13.34
CA LYS A 162 27.48 0.10 -13.69
C LYS A 162 26.61 -0.23 -12.49
N LEU A 163 26.96 -1.24 -11.69
CA LEU A 163 26.24 -1.61 -10.47
C LEU A 163 26.26 -0.48 -9.44
N GLU A 164 27.42 0.13 -9.20
CA GLU A 164 27.54 1.24 -8.24
C GLU A 164 26.69 2.43 -8.64
N THR A 165 26.60 2.72 -9.94
CA THR A 165 25.70 3.76 -10.45
C THR A 165 24.25 3.39 -10.18
N SER A 166 23.86 2.14 -10.44
CA SER A 166 22.50 1.66 -10.10
C SER A 166 22.23 1.71 -8.60
N ILE A 167 23.20 1.37 -7.73
CA ILE A 167 23.04 1.38 -6.26
C ILE A 167 22.91 2.81 -5.74
N ARG A 168 23.69 3.76 -6.25
CA ARG A 168 23.54 5.19 -5.91
C ARG A 168 22.13 5.70 -6.23
N GLU A 169 21.58 5.32 -7.39
CA GLU A 169 20.21 5.70 -7.75
C GLU A 169 19.15 5.05 -6.84
N LEU A 170 19.40 3.82 -6.35
CA LEU A 170 18.54 3.18 -5.35
C LEU A 170 18.59 3.92 -4.01
N HIS A 171 19.77 4.35 -3.59
CA HIS A 171 19.96 5.09 -2.35
C HIS A 171 19.11 6.37 -2.33
N ASP A 172 19.11 7.14 -3.43
CA ASP A 172 18.26 8.33 -3.56
C ASP A 172 16.75 7.99 -3.42
N MET A 173 16.32 6.85 -3.97
CA MET A 173 14.95 6.38 -3.80
C MET A 173 14.66 5.91 -2.36
N PHE A 174 15.62 5.29 -1.67
CA PHE A 174 15.45 4.87 -0.27
C PHE A 174 15.34 6.05 0.68
N MET A 175 16.13 7.11 0.48
CA MET A 175 16.04 8.32 1.30
C MET A 175 14.66 8.98 1.18
N ASP A 176 14.12 9.03 -0.04
CA ASP A 176 12.74 9.47 -0.30
C ASP A 176 11.71 8.59 0.40
N MET A 177 11.87 7.25 0.34
CA MET A 177 10.91 6.30 0.90
C MET A 177 11.00 6.14 2.43
N ALA A 178 12.15 6.40 3.03
CA ALA A 178 12.33 6.34 4.48
C ALA A 178 11.41 7.36 5.19
N MET A 179 11.36 8.59 4.67
CA MET A 179 10.42 9.62 5.15
C MET A 179 8.96 9.20 4.97
N LEU A 180 8.64 8.54 3.85
CA LEU A 180 7.29 8.05 3.57
C LEU A 180 6.87 6.96 4.55
N VAL A 181 7.75 6.01 4.90
CA VAL A 181 7.40 4.87 5.75
C VAL A 181 7.36 5.24 7.24
N GLU A 182 8.19 6.19 7.69
CA GLU A 182 8.24 6.64 9.10
C GLU A 182 6.92 7.34 9.52
N SER A 183 6.32 8.15 8.65
CA SER A 183 5.05 8.84 8.91
C SER A 183 3.84 7.90 8.96
N GLN A 184 3.97 6.66 8.50
CA GLN A 184 2.86 5.72 8.34
C GLN A 184 2.56 4.87 9.58
N GLY A 185 3.51 4.72 10.52
CA GLY A 185 3.33 3.92 11.74
C GLY A 185 2.16 4.38 12.61
N GLU A 186 2.07 5.69 12.87
CA GLU A 186 0.97 6.27 13.65
C GLU A 186 -0.40 6.21 12.94
N MET A 187 -0.41 6.16 11.60
CA MET A 187 -1.63 6.24 10.82
C MET A 187 -2.35 4.90 10.70
N ILE A 188 -1.62 3.78 10.63
CA ILE A 188 -2.18 2.42 10.60
C ILE A 188 -2.92 2.11 11.90
N ASP A 189 -2.33 2.42 13.05
CA ASP A 189 -2.93 2.18 14.37
C ASP A 189 -4.26 2.94 14.52
N ARG A 190 -4.37 4.15 13.97
CA ARG A 190 -5.63 4.92 13.95
C ARG A 190 -6.69 4.28 13.05
N ILE A 191 -6.30 3.59 11.98
CA ILE A 191 -7.26 2.93 11.08
C ILE A 191 -7.79 1.65 11.72
N GLU A 192 -6.93 0.84 12.33
CA GLU A 192 -7.36 -0.34 13.10
C GLU A 192 -8.36 0.08 14.18
N TYR A 193 -8.02 1.12 14.93
CA TYR A 193 -8.91 1.76 15.91
C TYR A 193 -10.25 2.19 15.28
N HIS A 194 -10.25 2.93 14.17
CA HIS A 194 -11.50 3.39 13.54
C HIS A 194 -12.31 2.29 12.86
N VAL A 195 -11.68 1.22 12.36
CA VAL A 195 -12.37 0.06 11.77
C VAL A 195 -13.04 -0.75 12.87
N GLU A 196 -12.37 -0.96 14.00
CA GLU A 196 -12.93 -1.58 15.20
C GLU A 196 -14.19 -0.81 15.66
N HIS A 197 -14.10 0.51 15.78
CA HIS A 197 -15.24 1.33 16.22
C HIS A 197 -16.36 1.42 15.18
N ALA A 198 -16.05 1.30 13.88
CA ALA A 198 -17.07 1.27 12.83
C ALA A 198 -17.94 -0.01 12.93
N VAL A 199 -17.35 -1.14 13.33
CA VAL A 199 -18.11 -2.37 13.62
C VAL A 199 -19.08 -2.14 14.78
N ASP A 200 -18.62 -1.48 15.85
CA ASP A 200 -19.44 -1.17 17.02
C ASP A 200 -20.62 -0.24 16.68
N TYR A 201 -20.40 0.79 15.85
CA TYR A 201 -21.46 1.69 15.40
C TYR A 201 -22.51 0.96 14.54
N VAL A 202 -22.08 0.08 13.63
CA VAL A 202 -23.01 -0.71 12.79
C VAL A 202 -23.79 -1.70 13.64
N GLN A 203 -23.15 -2.33 14.63
CA GLN A 203 -23.81 -3.24 15.56
C GLN A 203 -24.87 -2.50 16.40
N THR A 204 -24.53 -1.32 16.92
CA THR A 204 -25.46 -0.48 17.68
C THR A 204 -26.62 0.00 16.81
N ALA A 205 -26.36 0.48 15.60
CA ALA A 205 -27.39 0.89 14.64
C ALA A 205 -28.32 -0.28 14.25
N THR A 206 -27.78 -1.49 14.12
CA THR A 206 -28.58 -2.70 13.86
C THR A 206 -29.47 -3.05 15.04
N GLN A 207 -29.00 -2.86 16.28
CA GLN A 207 -29.84 -3.05 17.46
C GLN A 207 -30.94 -1.99 17.56
N ASP A 208 -30.63 -0.73 17.26
CA ASP A 208 -31.59 0.35 17.35
C ASP A 208 -32.65 0.29 16.25
N THR A 209 -32.29 -0.12 15.03
CA THR A 209 -33.27 -0.43 13.98
C THR A 209 -34.18 -1.60 14.35
N LYS A 210 -33.64 -2.66 14.99
CA LYS A 210 -34.46 -3.74 15.55
C LYS A 210 -35.43 -3.25 16.64
N LYS A 211 -34.99 -2.36 17.53
CA LYS A 211 -35.86 -1.73 18.54
C LYS A 211 -36.93 -0.87 17.87
N ALA A 212 -36.56 -0.06 16.88
CA ALA A 212 -37.49 0.80 16.13
C ALA A 212 -38.58 -0.03 15.43
N LEU A 213 -38.24 -1.17 14.82
CA LEU A 213 -39.22 -2.11 14.24
C LEU A 213 -40.16 -2.70 15.31
N LYS A 214 -39.64 -3.02 16.50
CA LYS A 214 -40.48 -3.46 17.64
C LYS A 214 -41.43 -2.35 18.13
N TYR A 215 -40.98 -1.10 18.17
CA TYR A 215 -41.85 0.02 18.53
C TYR A 215 -42.90 0.29 17.45
N GLN A 216 -42.53 0.25 16.17
CA GLN A 216 -43.45 0.41 15.05
C GLN A 216 -44.54 -0.67 15.05
N SER A 217 -44.17 -1.94 15.24
CA SER A 217 -45.13 -3.05 15.31
C SER A 217 -46.08 -2.95 16.51
N LYS A 218 -45.57 -2.54 17.68
CA LYS A 218 -46.42 -2.27 18.86
C LYS A 218 -47.37 -1.10 18.63
N ALA A 219 -46.90 -0.01 18.03
CA ALA A 219 -47.73 1.16 17.71
C ALA A 219 -48.85 0.82 16.72
N ARG A 220 -48.58 -0.03 15.70
CA ARG A 220 -49.63 -0.50 14.76
C ARG A 220 -50.72 -1.33 15.46
N ARG A 221 -50.36 -2.19 16.41
CA ARG A 221 -51.35 -2.97 17.18
C ARG A 221 -52.26 -2.10 18.03
N VAL A 222 -51.74 -1.00 18.59
CA VAL A 222 -52.52 -0.04 19.38
C VAL A 222 -53.46 0.78 18.48
N SER A 223 -53.02 1.12 17.26
CA SER A 223 -53.86 1.75 16.24
C SER A 223 -55.05 0.87 15.85
N ASP A 224 -54.86 -0.44 15.71
CA ASP A 224 -55.95 -1.37 15.39
C ASP A 224 -56.96 -1.48 16.55
N HIS A 225 -56.49 -1.49 17.81
CA HIS A 225 -57.38 -1.46 18.98
C HIS A 225 -58.18 -0.15 19.11
N PHE A 226 -57.55 1.00 18.87
CA PHE A 226 -58.24 2.30 18.94
C PHE A 226 -59.35 2.47 17.89
N ASN A 227 -59.25 1.75 16.77
CA ASN A 227 -60.25 1.77 15.71
C ASN A 227 -61.49 0.92 16.06
N GLU A 228 -61.32 -0.20 16.79
CA GLU A 228 -62.45 -0.95 17.34
C GLU A 228 -63.20 -0.18 18.43
N ASP A 229 -62.47 0.51 19.32
CA ASP A 229 -63.09 1.34 20.37
C ASP A 229 -63.82 2.57 19.80
N SER A 230 -63.34 3.16 18.70
CA SER A 230 -64.05 4.23 17.97
C SER A 230 -65.32 3.74 17.26
N PHE A 231 -65.36 2.47 16.85
CA PHE A 231 -66.58 1.86 16.28
C PHE A 231 -67.64 1.60 17.36
N PHE A 232 -67.24 1.10 18.54
CA PHE A 232 -68.15 0.88 19.65
C PHE A 232 -68.70 2.17 20.26
N THR A 233 -67.87 3.21 20.39
CA THR A 233 -68.32 4.52 20.89
C THR A 233 -69.25 5.23 19.91
N ASN A 234 -68.99 5.18 18.60
CA ASN A 234 -69.94 5.69 17.60
C ASN A 234 -71.25 4.91 17.56
N LEU A 235 -71.21 3.59 17.71
CA LEU A 235 -72.43 2.77 17.80
C LEU A 235 -73.24 3.08 19.07
N PHE A 236 -72.56 3.32 20.20
CA PHE A 236 -73.21 3.71 21.46
C PHE A 236 -73.86 5.11 21.37
N LEU A 237 -73.18 6.09 20.77
CA LEU A 237 -73.72 7.43 20.51
C LEU A 237 -74.92 7.38 19.55
N PHE A 238 -74.87 6.54 18.51
CA PHE A 238 -75.98 6.34 17.59
C PHE A 238 -77.20 5.73 18.30
N CYS A 239 -77.00 4.71 19.15
CA CYS A 239 -78.07 4.11 19.96
C CYS A 239 -78.65 5.07 21.02
N PHE A 240 -77.82 5.94 21.63
CA PHE A 240 -78.29 6.92 22.61
C PHE A 240 -79.11 8.04 21.94
N SER A 241 -78.71 8.47 20.74
CA SER A 241 -79.48 9.46 19.96
C SER A 241 -80.85 8.93 19.51
N LEU A 242 -80.95 7.62 19.21
CA LEU A 242 -82.22 6.98 18.84
C LEU A 242 -83.18 6.82 20.03
N SER A 243 -82.66 6.75 21.25
CA SER A 243 -83.45 6.62 22.49
C SER A 243 -84.03 7.97 22.96
N LEU A 244 -83.39 9.10 22.63
CA LEU A 244 -83.85 10.45 22.96
C LEU A 244 -84.98 10.98 22.06
N VAL A 245 -85.22 10.36 20.90
CA VAL A 245 -86.30 10.75 19.96
C VAL A 245 -87.69 10.23 20.40
N ARG A 246 -87.79 9.45 21.48
CA ARG A 246 -89.04 8.79 21.90
C ARG A 246 -89.59 9.19 23.28
N LEU A 247 -89.19 10.33 23.84
CA LEU A 247 -89.82 10.85 25.07
C LEU A 247 -90.89 11.93 24.78
N PRO A 248 -92.06 11.87 25.45
CA PRO A 248 -93.19 12.76 25.21
C PRO A 248 -92.99 14.17 25.77
N SER A 249 -93.66 15.12 25.13
CA SER A 249 -93.54 16.56 25.22
C SER A 249 -94.23 17.19 26.44
N SER A 250 -93.70 17.00 27.65
CA SER A 250 -94.16 17.77 28.82
C SER A 250 -93.11 17.86 29.93
N LEU A 251 -91.98 18.55 29.69
CA LEU A 251 -91.10 19.16 30.70
C LEU A 251 -89.94 19.85 29.97
N ARG A 252 -90.24 20.98 29.32
CA ARG A 252 -89.24 21.97 28.90
C ARG A 252 -89.41 23.17 29.82
N HIS A 253 -88.55 23.33 30.81
CA HIS A 253 -88.08 24.63 31.32
C HIS A 253 -87.04 24.38 32.42
N CYS A 254 -85.96 25.18 32.39
CA CYS A 254 -84.81 25.21 33.31
C CYS A 254 -83.83 24.04 33.11
N ASP A 255 -82.53 24.19 32.89
CA ASP A 255 -81.64 25.34 33.07
C ASP A 255 -80.57 25.38 31.97
N SER A 256 -80.35 26.58 31.45
CA SER A 256 -79.10 27.00 30.86
C SER A 256 -78.18 27.38 32.02
N ILE A 257 -76.98 26.79 32.14
CA ILE A 257 -75.79 27.41 32.75
C ILE A 257 -74.59 26.43 32.67
N LEU A 258 -73.50 26.94 32.09
CA LEU A 258 -72.08 26.59 32.27
C LEU A 258 -71.66 25.11 32.14
N PHE A 259 -70.79 24.82 31.17
CA PHE A 259 -69.35 24.93 31.42
C PHE A 259 -68.56 25.01 30.11
N HIS A 260 -67.72 26.05 30.03
CA HIS A 260 -66.77 26.34 28.98
C HIS A 260 -65.38 25.86 29.46
N CYS A 261 -64.49 25.59 28.50
CA CYS A 261 -63.03 25.48 28.59
C CYS A 261 -62.35 24.11 28.85
N VAL A 262 -61.38 23.86 27.94
CA VAL A 262 -60.24 22.91 27.89
C VAL A 262 -60.56 21.48 27.46
#